data_AF-A0A7C7CI64-F1
#
_entry.id   AF-A0A7C7CI64-F1
#
_cell.length_a   1.000
_cell.length_b   1.000
_cell.length_c   1.000
_cell.angle_alpha   90.00
_cell.angle_beta   90.00
_cell.angle_gamma   90.00
#
_symmetry.space_group_name_H-M   'P 1'
#
loop_
_entity.id
_entity.type
_entity.pdbx_description
1 polymer ?
#
loop_
_entity_poly.entity_id
_entity_poly.type
_entity_poly.pdbx_seq_one_letter_code
_entity_poly.pdbx_strand_id
1 'polypeptide(L)'
;MTTHTFIIDSQVHAYERNSPERPWSGFLQGPDEVTGDDMVAAMDAVGVDGALLVSPYSMYGYDASYALETYAKHPSRFGLIRPFDPNSNAIDDEVAQWSVTPGVVGARIMLTYGSYEADHPGINRILAAGARARIPVNVMCSGQLPLLRELVRRNPDTQFVIDHVGLVQPFEPPAPPEPFADLDNVVALAEHDNVAIKISGACTLSQQPFPYLDIWESLSKILDAFGFERCMWGTDWTRAVSLLTYEQGVKAFQVTDRLSDSERSALMGASLTKIYNWSPDTGK
;
A
#
# COMPACT_ATOMS: atom_id res chain seq x y z
N MET A 1 18.53 -7.33 23.98
CA MET A 1 18.77 -7.70 22.57
C MET A 1 18.06 -6.65 21.74
N THR A 2 18.78 -5.82 21.01
CA THR A 2 18.17 -4.86 20.08
C THR A 2 17.49 -5.67 18.99
N THR A 3 16.16 -5.71 19.01
CA THR A 3 15.35 -6.30 17.93
C THR A 3 15.73 -5.59 16.64
N HIS A 4 16.30 -6.33 15.68
CA HIS A 4 16.53 -5.79 14.34
C HIS A 4 15.19 -5.27 13.82
N THR A 5 15.08 -3.96 13.60
CA THR A 5 13.86 -3.37 13.04
C THR A 5 14.02 -3.41 11.54
N PHE A 6 13.21 -4.24 10.88
CA PHE A 6 13.18 -4.29 9.41
C PHE A 6 12.72 -2.95 8.84
N ILE A 7 13.30 -2.55 7.70
CA ILE A 7 12.73 -1.53 6.83
C ILE A 7 11.88 -2.24 5.78
N ILE A 8 10.57 -1.98 5.78
CA ILE A 8 9.61 -2.66 4.92
C ILE A 8 8.80 -1.62 4.15
N ASP A 9 8.85 -1.69 2.82
CA ASP A 9 8.04 -0.82 1.96
C ASP A 9 6.61 -1.39 1.84
N SER A 10 5.62 -0.68 2.40
CA SER A 10 4.22 -1.15 2.39
C SER A 10 3.51 -1.10 1.03
N GLN A 11 4.15 -0.56 -0.01
CA GLN A 11 3.50 -0.36 -1.30
C GLN A 11 4.51 -0.34 -2.44
N VAL A 12 4.71 -1.49 -3.07
CA VAL A 12 5.43 -1.59 -4.34
C VAL A 12 4.63 -2.36 -5.38
N HIS A 13 4.96 -2.11 -6.64
CA HIS A 13 4.49 -2.89 -7.78
C HIS A 13 5.70 -3.43 -8.52
N ALA A 14 5.62 -4.69 -8.96
CA ALA A 14 6.53 -5.27 -9.94
C ALA A 14 5.68 -5.79 -11.11
N TYR A 15 6.20 -5.67 -12.32
CA TYR A 15 5.55 -6.08 -13.55
C TYR A 15 6.57 -6.33 -14.65
N GLU A 16 6.28 -7.32 -15.49
CA GLU A 16 7.02 -7.58 -16.72
C GLU A 16 6.55 -6.67 -17.85
N ARG A 17 7.44 -6.46 -18.82
CA ARG A 17 7.14 -5.80 -20.09
C ARG A 17 5.89 -6.40 -20.73
N ASN A 18 5.03 -5.53 -21.22
CA ASN A 18 3.84 -5.93 -21.97
C ASN A 18 4.21 -6.88 -23.13
N SER A 19 3.61 -8.06 -23.17
CA SER A 19 3.86 -9.10 -24.18
C SER A 19 2.58 -9.86 -24.55
N PRO A 20 2.56 -10.60 -25.67
CA PRO A 20 1.44 -11.48 -26.00
C PRO A 20 1.16 -12.55 -24.93
N GLU A 21 2.19 -13.03 -24.23
CA GLU A 21 2.08 -14.06 -23.20
C GLU A 21 1.51 -13.50 -21.88
N ARG A 22 1.78 -12.23 -21.59
CA ARG A 22 1.30 -11.50 -20.41
C ARG A 22 0.89 -10.08 -20.81
N PRO A 23 -0.25 -9.93 -21.50
CA PRO A 23 -0.68 -8.63 -21.98
C PRO A 23 -1.14 -7.75 -20.82
N TRP A 24 -0.78 -6.47 -20.86
CA TRP A 24 -1.35 -5.47 -19.97
C TRP A 24 -2.78 -5.16 -20.39
N SER A 25 -3.68 -5.11 -19.42
CA SER A 25 -5.09 -4.73 -19.58
C SER A 25 -5.26 -3.22 -19.80
N GLY A 26 -4.26 -2.42 -19.43
CA GLY A 26 -4.30 -0.97 -19.49
C GLY A 26 -2.91 -0.36 -19.39
N PHE A 27 -2.85 0.86 -18.85
CA PHE A 27 -1.62 1.64 -18.72
C PHE A 27 -1.42 2.08 -17.28
N LEU A 28 -0.16 2.08 -16.86
CA LEU A 28 0.31 2.67 -15.62
C LEU A 28 1.53 3.51 -15.97
N GLN A 29 1.54 4.79 -15.55
CA GLN A 29 2.74 5.62 -15.68
C GLN A 29 3.89 4.92 -14.98
N GLY A 30 5.05 4.81 -15.64
CA GLY A 30 6.20 4.11 -15.09
C GLY A 30 7.14 3.61 -16.19
N PRO A 31 8.23 2.92 -15.83
CA PRO A 31 9.07 2.22 -16.79
C PRO A 31 8.27 1.14 -17.54
N ASP A 32 8.75 0.72 -18.71
CA ASP A 32 8.13 -0.37 -19.48
C ASP A 32 8.15 -1.71 -18.73
N GLU A 33 9.04 -1.88 -17.75
CA GLU A 33 9.10 -3.03 -16.85
C GLU A 33 9.82 -2.64 -15.55
N VAL A 34 9.40 -3.26 -14.46
CA VAL A 34 10.15 -3.31 -13.20
C VAL A 34 9.93 -4.71 -12.65
N THR A 35 10.82 -5.63 -12.96
CA THR A 35 10.64 -7.04 -12.60
C THR A 35 10.82 -7.26 -11.10
N GLY A 36 10.45 -8.45 -10.61
CA GLY A 36 10.77 -8.86 -9.24
C GLY A 36 12.27 -8.77 -8.90
N ASP A 37 13.14 -9.11 -9.86
CA ASP A 37 14.60 -9.01 -9.71
C ASP A 37 15.05 -7.55 -9.62
N ASP A 38 14.49 -6.68 -10.47
CA ASP A 38 14.78 -5.23 -10.45
C ASP A 38 14.33 -4.60 -9.12
N MET A 39 13.15 -5.00 -8.62
CA MET A 39 12.64 -4.51 -7.34
C MET A 39 13.52 -4.95 -6.17
N VAL A 40 14.00 -6.21 -6.15
CA VAL A 40 14.95 -6.69 -5.14
C VAL A 40 16.26 -5.91 -5.20
N ALA A 41 16.83 -5.71 -6.40
CA ALA A 41 18.05 -4.92 -6.56
C ALA A 41 17.87 -3.46 -6.09
N ALA A 42 16.71 -2.86 -6.40
CA ALA A 42 16.38 -1.52 -5.95
C ALA A 42 16.26 -1.43 -4.42
N MET A 43 15.64 -2.43 -3.76
CA MET A 43 15.57 -2.54 -2.30
C MET A 43 16.95 -2.67 -1.65
N ASP A 44 17.78 -3.54 -2.19
CA ASP A 44 19.13 -3.80 -1.67
C ASP A 44 20.00 -2.54 -1.74
N ALA A 45 19.87 -1.75 -2.82
CA ALA A 45 20.64 -0.52 -3.02
C ALA A 45 20.39 0.55 -1.94
N VAL A 46 19.22 0.54 -1.29
CA VAL A 46 18.81 1.55 -0.30
C VAL A 46 18.58 0.99 1.10
N GLY A 47 18.83 -0.32 1.29
CA GLY A 47 18.71 -1.00 2.57
C GLY A 47 17.28 -1.28 3.01
N VAL A 48 16.37 -1.55 2.07
CA VAL A 48 15.01 -2.02 2.36
C VAL A 48 15.01 -3.55 2.45
N ASP A 49 14.59 -4.10 3.60
CA ASP A 49 14.67 -5.53 3.89
C ASP A 49 13.58 -6.34 3.17
N GLY A 50 12.39 -5.74 2.96
CA GLY A 50 11.29 -6.38 2.24
C GLY A 50 10.21 -5.39 1.82
N ALA A 51 9.19 -5.88 1.10
CA ALA A 51 8.09 -5.04 0.65
C ALA A 51 6.76 -5.80 0.56
N LEU A 52 5.66 -5.06 0.59
CA LEU A 52 4.35 -5.57 0.21
C LEU A 52 4.17 -5.38 -1.30
N LEU A 53 4.24 -6.50 -2.04
CA LEU A 53 4.05 -6.55 -3.46
C LEU A 53 2.55 -6.57 -3.78
N VAL A 54 2.05 -5.44 -4.27
CA VAL A 54 0.65 -5.26 -4.65
C VAL A 54 0.52 -5.51 -6.15
N SER A 55 -0.33 -6.45 -6.57
CA SER A 55 -0.57 -6.67 -8.01
C SER A 55 -1.12 -5.38 -8.65
N PRO A 56 -0.49 -4.84 -9.72
CA PRO A 56 -0.89 -3.59 -10.34
C PRO A 56 -2.21 -3.73 -11.11
N TYR A 57 -3.31 -3.26 -10.50
CA TYR A 57 -4.66 -3.35 -11.08
C TYR A 57 -4.75 -2.81 -12.51
N SER A 58 -4.13 -1.67 -12.81
CA SER A 58 -4.16 -1.07 -14.15
C SER A 58 -3.52 -1.92 -15.26
N MET A 59 -2.63 -2.86 -14.89
CA MET A 59 -1.95 -3.75 -15.83
C MET A 59 -2.53 -5.16 -15.81
N TYR A 60 -2.74 -5.75 -14.63
CA TYR A 60 -3.12 -7.16 -14.49
C TYR A 60 -4.56 -7.36 -14.00
N GLY A 61 -5.33 -6.29 -13.77
CA GLY A 61 -6.68 -6.38 -13.23
C GLY A 61 -6.68 -7.15 -11.92
N TYR A 62 -7.42 -8.26 -11.87
CA TYR A 62 -7.52 -9.15 -10.72
C TYR A 62 -6.57 -10.36 -10.79
N ASP A 63 -5.78 -10.50 -11.85
CA ASP A 63 -4.76 -11.53 -11.97
C ASP A 63 -3.58 -11.22 -11.05
N ALA A 64 -3.13 -12.24 -10.32
CA ALA A 64 -1.99 -12.20 -9.42
C ALA A 64 -0.87 -13.19 -9.81
N SER A 65 -0.96 -13.81 -10.99
CA SER A 65 -0.01 -14.80 -11.50
C SER A 65 1.43 -14.27 -11.45
N TYR A 66 1.67 -13.03 -11.87
CA TYR A 66 3.00 -12.43 -11.82
C TYR A 66 3.51 -12.17 -10.39
N ALA A 67 2.62 -11.75 -9.48
CA ALA A 67 2.99 -11.56 -8.07
C ALA A 67 3.40 -12.90 -7.43
N LEU A 68 2.68 -13.99 -7.75
CA LEU A 68 2.99 -15.34 -7.29
C LEU A 68 4.32 -15.85 -7.87
N GLU A 69 4.61 -15.59 -9.15
CA GLU A 69 5.91 -15.91 -9.75
C GLU A 69 7.06 -15.14 -9.10
N THR A 70 6.84 -13.85 -8.83
CA THR A 70 7.83 -13.00 -8.14
C THR A 70 8.11 -13.53 -6.74
N TYR A 71 7.07 -13.90 -5.98
CA TYR A 71 7.23 -14.52 -4.67
C TYR A 71 7.94 -15.87 -4.75
N ALA A 72 7.63 -16.72 -5.74
CA ALA A 72 8.29 -18.01 -5.89
C ALA A 72 9.81 -17.87 -6.10
N LYS A 73 10.26 -16.79 -6.76
CA LYS A 73 11.68 -16.46 -6.93
C LYS A 73 12.30 -15.81 -5.68
N HIS A 74 11.53 -15.00 -4.96
CA HIS A 74 12.00 -14.19 -3.81
C HIS A 74 11.11 -14.35 -2.56
N PRO A 75 10.95 -15.58 -2.02
CA PRO A 75 9.92 -15.88 -1.02
C PRO A 75 10.14 -15.18 0.33
N SER A 76 11.37 -14.73 0.59
CA SER A 76 11.71 -14.03 1.83
C SER A 76 11.61 -12.51 1.74
N ARG A 77 11.33 -11.95 0.56
CA ARG A 77 11.37 -10.50 0.31
C ARG A 77 10.00 -9.84 0.19
N PHE A 78 8.96 -10.61 -0.14
CA PHE A 78 7.65 -10.04 -0.49
C PHE A 78 6.48 -10.64 0.30
N GLY A 79 5.62 -9.77 0.82
CA GLY A 79 4.25 -10.09 1.21
C GLY A 79 3.30 -9.75 0.08
N LEU A 80 2.41 -10.65 -0.30
CA LEU A 80 1.56 -10.51 -1.48
C LEU A 80 0.18 -9.94 -1.15
N ILE A 81 -0.25 -8.99 -1.99
CA ILE A 81 -1.58 -8.39 -1.96
C ILE A 81 -2.11 -8.31 -3.40
N ARG A 82 -3.39 -8.63 -3.61
CA ARG A 82 -4.06 -8.44 -4.91
C ARG A 82 -5.42 -7.78 -4.77
N PRO A 83 -5.87 -7.03 -5.79
CA PRO A 83 -7.24 -6.58 -5.88
C PRO A 83 -8.20 -7.74 -6.14
N PHE A 84 -9.44 -7.58 -5.71
CA PHE A 84 -10.52 -8.54 -5.86
C PHE A 84 -11.73 -7.93 -6.59
N ASP A 85 -12.38 -8.71 -7.44
CA ASP A 85 -13.56 -8.27 -8.17
C ASP A 85 -14.81 -8.31 -7.28
N PRO A 86 -15.40 -7.16 -6.92
CA PRO A 86 -16.65 -7.16 -6.16
C PRO A 86 -17.83 -7.73 -6.95
N ASN A 87 -17.71 -7.97 -8.26
CA ASN A 87 -18.76 -8.58 -9.07
C ASN A 87 -18.62 -10.10 -9.20
N SER A 88 -17.56 -10.71 -8.65
CA SER A 88 -17.43 -12.17 -8.68
C SER A 88 -18.50 -12.85 -7.83
N ASN A 89 -19.17 -13.85 -8.42
CA ASN A 89 -20.11 -14.69 -7.68
C ASN A 89 -19.39 -15.59 -6.66
N ALA A 90 -18.11 -15.89 -6.88
CA ALA A 90 -17.28 -16.79 -6.08
C ALA A 90 -16.36 -16.05 -5.08
N ILE A 91 -16.63 -14.76 -4.83
CA ILE A 91 -15.70 -13.87 -4.11
C ILE A 91 -15.29 -14.37 -2.71
N ASP A 92 -16.18 -15.03 -1.97
CA ASP A 92 -15.83 -15.61 -0.66
C ASP A 92 -14.77 -16.71 -0.79
N ASP A 93 -14.94 -17.59 -1.78
CA ASP A 93 -14.02 -18.71 -2.05
C ASP A 93 -12.69 -18.19 -2.60
N GLU A 94 -12.72 -17.17 -3.47
CA GLU A 94 -11.52 -16.54 -4.01
C GLU A 94 -10.66 -15.92 -2.91
N VAL A 95 -11.26 -15.19 -1.96
CA VAL A 95 -10.54 -14.59 -0.83
C VAL A 95 -10.03 -15.67 0.12
N ALA A 96 -10.83 -16.69 0.40
CA ALA A 96 -10.42 -17.81 1.24
C ALA A 96 -9.22 -18.56 0.64
N GLN A 97 -9.27 -18.90 -0.65
CA GLN A 97 -8.17 -19.56 -1.35
C GLN A 97 -6.92 -18.70 -1.40
N TRP A 98 -7.07 -17.40 -1.66
CA TRP A 98 -5.96 -16.45 -1.63
C TRP A 98 -5.30 -16.42 -0.25
N SER A 99 -6.07 -16.35 0.83
CA SER A 99 -5.54 -16.20 2.19
C SER A 99 -4.64 -17.35 2.66
N VAL A 100 -4.79 -18.54 2.07
CA VAL A 100 -3.97 -19.71 2.40
C VAL A 100 -2.82 -19.93 1.41
N THR A 101 -2.68 -19.07 0.41
CA THR A 101 -1.60 -19.15 -0.58
C THR A 101 -0.29 -18.65 0.04
N PRO A 102 0.84 -19.37 -0.12
CA PRO A 102 2.12 -18.94 0.42
C PRO A 102 2.48 -17.51 0.03
N GLY A 103 2.95 -16.72 0.99
CA GLY A 103 3.34 -15.32 0.81
C GLY A 103 2.22 -14.31 0.90
N VAL A 104 0.94 -14.73 0.92
CA VAL A 104 -0.18 -13.81 1.01
C VAL A 104 -0.30 -13.21 2.40
N VAL A 105 -0.45 -11.88 2.42
CA VAL A 105 -0.60 -11.12 3.67
C VAL A 105 -1.84 -10.24 3.68
N GLY A 106 -2.45 -9.96 2.52
CA GLY A 106 -3.60 -9.06 2.45
C GLY A 106 -4.40 -9.17 1.16
N ALA A 107 -5.57 -8.54 1.18
CA ALA A 107 -6.44 -8.33 0.03
C ALA A 107 -6.53 -6.84 -0.31
N ARG A 108 -7.03 -6.47 -1.49
CA ARG A 108 -7.24 -5.07 -1.88
C ARG A 108 -8.61 -4.84 -2.53
N ILE A 109 -9.19 -3.67 -2.27
CA ILE A 109 -10.40 -3.15 -2.91
C ILE A 109 -10.08 -1.82 -3.59
N MET A 110 -10.62 -1.63 -4.80
CA MET A 110 -10.42 -0.44 -5.63
C MET A 110 -11.71 0.40 -5.66
N LEU A 111 -11.96 1.23 -4.64
CA LEU A 111 -13.18 2.05 -4.61
C LEU A 111 -13.17 3.14 -5.68
N THR A 112 -12.00 3.71 -5.98
CA THR A 112 -11.84 4.80 -6.97
C THR A 112 -12.18 4.38 -8.41
N TYR A 113 -12.22 3.08 -8.72
CA TYR A 113 -12.46 2.56 -10.08
C TYR A 113 -13.91 2.12 -10.34
N GLY A 114 -14.83 2.38 -9.40
CA GLY A 114 -16.24 2.09 -9.58
C GLY A 114 -17.14 3.08 -8.86
N SER A 115 -18.45 2.92 -9.04
CA SER A 115 -19.47 3.64 -8.29
C SER A 115 -20.14 2.63 -7.37
N TYR A 116 -19.96 2.79 -6.07
CA TYR A 116 -20.42 1.84 -5.08
C TYR A 116 -21.19 2.56 -3.98
N GLU A 117 -22.17 1.86 -3.43
CA GLU A 117 -22.81 2.23 -2.18
C GLU A 117 -22.23 1.37 -1.05
N ALA A 118 -22.37 1.84 0.19
CA ALA A 118 -21.78 1.13 1.31
C ALA A 118 -22.36 -0.27 1.50
N ASP A 119 -23.61 -0.51 1.10
CA ASP A 119 -24.27 -1.81 1.15
C ASP A 119 -23.99 -2.72 -0.05
N HIS A 120 -23.06 -2.35 -0.93
CA HIS A 120 -22.69 -3.16 -2.09
C HIS A 120 -22.29 -4.58 -1.67
N PRO A 121 -23.00 -5.63 -2.13
CA PRO A 121 -22.87 -6.98 -1.59
C PRO A 121 -21.46 -7.55 -1.81
N GLY A 122 -20.86 -7.33 -2.98
CA GLY A 122 -19.51 -7.78 -3.30
C GLY A 122 -18.42 -7.25 -2.36
N ILE A 123 -18.38 -5.93 -2.15
CA ILE A 123 -17.44 -5.28 -1.26
C ILE A 123 -17.57 -5.83 0.16
N ASN A 124 -18.79 -5.93 0.68
CA ASN A 124 -19.02 -6.46 2.01
C ASN A 124 -18.64 -7.94 2.14
N ARG A 125 -18.82 -8.75 1.07
CA ARG A 125 -18.33 -10.14 1.05
C ARG A 125 -16.80 -10.21 1.06
N ILE A 126 -16.09 -9.34 0.34
CA ILE A 126 -14.61 -9.25 0.40
C ILE A 126 -14.16 -8.90 1.82
N LEU A 127 -14.77 -7.87 2.43
CA LEU A 127 -14.44 -7.39 3.78
C LEU A 127 -14.67 -8.48 4.83
N ALA A 128 -15.84 -9.13 4.79
CA ALA A 128 -16.18 -10.22 5.69
C ALA A 128 -15.27 -11.44 5.49
N ALA A 129 -14.91 -11.78 4.24
CA ALA A 129 -13.99 -12.87 3.96
C ALA A 129 -12.57 -12.56 4.47
N GLY A 130 -12.07 -11.34 4.29
CA GLY A 130 -10.80 -10.88 4.84
C GLY A 130 -10.76 -10.97 6.37
N ALA A 131 -11.84 -10.53 7.05
CA ALA A 131 -11.98 -10.66 8.50
C ALA A 131 -11.94 -12.13 8.96
N ARG A 132 -12.70 -13.02 8.31
CA ARG A 132 -12.69 -14.47 8.62
C ARG A 132 -11.31 -15.09 8.42
N ALA A 133 -10.61 -14.69 7.36
CA ALA A 133 -9.27 -15.15 7.04
C ALA A 133 -8.17 -14.48 7.88
N ARG A 134 -8.50 -13.43 8.64
CA ARG A 134 -7.57 -12.58 9.42
C ARG A 134 -6.45 -11.97 8.58
N ILE A 135 -6.79 -11.55 7.36
CA ILE A 135 -5.88 -10.76 6.51
C ILE A 135 -6.42 -9.33 6.37
N PRO A 136 -5.58 -8.29 6.47
CA PRO A 136 -6.01 -6.92 6.24
C PRO A 136 -6.54 -6.69 4.82
N VAL A 137 -7.52 -5.79 4.71
CA VAL A 137 -8.06 -5.34 3.42
C VAL A 137 -7.58 -3.91 3.13
N ASN A 138 -6.73 -3.81 2.12
CA ASN A 138 -6.18 -2.57 1.59
C ASN A 138 -7.24 -1.87 0.73
N VAL A 139 -7.36 -0.55 0.83
CA VAL A 139 -8.40 0.18 0.12
C VAL A 139 -7.81 1.40 -0.59
N MET A 140 -7.89 1.39 -1.92
CA MET A 140 -7.73 2.60 -2.73
C MET A 140 -9.04 3.38 -2.67
N CYS A 141 -9.06 4.47 -1.90
CA CYS A 141 -10.28 5.20 -1.53
C CYS A 141 -10.21 6.72 -1.78
N SER A 142 -9.25 7.20 -2.56
CA SER A 142 -9.15 8.62 -2.87
C SER A 142 -10.43 9.12 -3.57
N GLY A 143 -10.98 10.24 -3.09
CA GLY A 143 -12.30 10.76 -3.50
C GLY A 143 -13.51 9.95 -3.00
N GLN A 144 -13.29 8.91 -2.19
CA GLN A 144 -14.31 7.97 -1.67
C GLN A 144 -14.21 7.81 -0.15
N LEU A 145 -13.61 8.76 0.57
CA LEU A 145 -13.43 8.68 2.03
C LEU A 145 -14.75 8.62 2.82
N PRO A 146 -15.82 9.35 2.45
CA PRO A 146 -17.12 9.19 3.10
C PRO A 146 -17.72 7.79 2.92
N LEU A 147 -17.59 7.20 1.74
CA LEU A 147 -18.00 5.82 1.47
C LEU A 147 -17.18 4.83 2.31
N LEU A 148 -15.86 5.01 2.38
CA LEU A 148 -15.01 4.19 3.23
C LEU A 148 -15.43 4.26 4.70
N ARG A 149 -15.76 5.44 5.22
CA ARG A 149 -16.24 5.59 6.61
C ARG A 149 -17.46 4.72 6.89
N GLU A 150 -18.44 4.71 5.98
CA GLU A 150 -19.63 3.86 6.15
C GLU A 150 -19.29 2.36 6.03
N LEU A 151 -18.40 1.97 5.11
CA LEU A 151 -17.92 0.59 5.00
C LEU A 151 -17.22 0.12 6.28
N VAL A 152 -16.38 0.96 6.89
CA VAL A 152 -15.71 0.68 8.17
C VAL A 152 -16.73 0.46 9.28
N ARG A 153 -17.75 1.33 9.40
CA ARG A 153 -18.82 1.19 10.40
C ARG A 153 -19.62 -0.10 10.23
N ARG A 154 -19.86 -0.53 8.99
CA ARG A 154 -20.62 -1.75 8.68
C ARG A 154 -19.81 -3.04 8.84
N ASN A 155 -18.48 -2.97 8.84
CA ASN A 155 -17.59 -4.13 8.92
C ASN A 155 -16.55 -3.97 10.05
N PRO A 156 -16.99 -3.91 11.32
CA PRO A 156 -16.11 -3.62 12.45
C PRO A 156 -15.03 -4.69 12.69
N ASP A 157 -15.25 -5.92 12.23
CA ASP A 157 -14.29 -7.04 12.39
C ASP A 157 -13.18 -7.04 11.32
N THR A 158 -13.27 -6.18 10.30
CA THR A 158 -12.25 -6.10 9.25
C THR A 158 -11.14 -5.13 9.64
N GLN A 159 -9.89 -5.55 9.53
CA GLN A 159 -8.73 -4.64 9.56
C GLN A 159 -8.61 -3.93 8.21
N PHE A 160 -8.95 -2.64 8.17
CA PHE A 160 -8.79 -1.80 6.99
C PHE A 160 -7.39 -1.20 6.93
N VAL A 161 -6.86 -1.07 5.71
CA VAL A 161 -5.62 -0.33 5.44
C VAL A 161 -5.88 0.67 4.33
N ILE A 162 -5.82 1.97 4.63
CA ILE A 162 -5.96 3.05 3.65
C ILE A 162 -4.68 3.10 2.80
N ASP A 163 -4.83 2.99 1.48
CA ASP A 163 -3.70 3.18 0.56
C ASP A 163 -3.43 4.67 0.31
N HIS A 164 -2.16 5.00 0.07
CA HIS A 164 -1.71 6.29 -0.46
C HIS A 164 -2.21 7.52 0.31
N VAL A 165 -2.09 7.47 1.64
CA VAL A 165 -2.61 8.48 2.58
C VAL A 165 -4.10 8.83 2.38
N GLY A 166 -4.86 8.01 1.66
CA GLY A 166 -6.27 8.26 1.32
C GLY A 166 -6.49 9.33 0.25
N LEU A 167 -5.43 9.82 -0.39
CA LEU A 167 -5.46 10.98 -1.28
C LEU A 167 -5.12 10.63 -2.72
N VAL A 168 -5.56 11.48 -3.65
CA VAL A 168 -5.21 11.36 -5.07
C VAL A 168 -3.72 11.61 -5.23
N GLN A 169 -3.04 10.70 -5.92
CA GLN A 169 -1.60 10.78 -6.14
C GLN A 169 -1.30 11.20 -7.58
N PRO A 170 -0.49 12.24 -7.81
CA PRO A 170 -0.05 12.58 -9.14
C PRO A 170 0.89 11.51 -9.70
N PHE A 171 0.89 11.38 -11.02
CA PHE A 171 1.81 10.51 -11.77
C PHE A 171 2.96 11.29 -12.41
N GLU A 172 2.76 12.58 -12.65
CA GLU A 172 3.69 13.48 -13.33
C GLU A 172 3.69 14.85 -12.64
N PRO A 173 4.79 15.63 -12.74
CA PRO A 173 4.83 16.99 -12.24
C PRO A 173 3.96 17.94 -13.09
N PRO A 174 3.51 19.06 -12.51
CA PRO A 174 3.66 19.44 -11.10
C PRO A 174 2.66 18.70 -10.20
N ALA A 175 3.00 18.58 -8.91
CA ALA A 175 2.01 18.16 -7.90
C ALA A 175 0.81 19.13 -7.88
N PRO A 176 -0.41 18.65 -7.51
CA PRO A 176 -1.59 19.51 -7.45
C PRO A 176 -1.39 20.71 -6.51
N PRO A 177 -2.06 21.86 -6.75
CA PRO A 177 -1.93 23.04 -5.89
C PRO A 177 -2.31 22.79 -4.42
N GLU A 178 -3.33 21.96 -4.18
CA GLU A 178 -3.79 21.57 -2.85
C GLU A 178 -3.78 20.04 -2.71
N PRO A 179 -2.60 19.41 -2.59
CA PRO A 179 -2.48 17.95 -2.67
C PRO A 179 -3.06 17.24 -1.43
N PHE A 180 -3.31 17.98 -0.35
CA PHE A 180 -3.91 17.51 0.91
C PHE A 180 -5.32 18.09 1.15
N ALA A 181 -6.04 18.50 0.09
CA ALA A 181 -7.35 19.14 0.24
C ALA A 181 -8.39 18.32 1.03
N ASP A 182 -8.31 16.99 0.98
CA ASP A 182 -9.25 16.07 1.66
C ASP A 182 -8.69 15.49 2.98
N LEU A 183 -7.65 16.12 3.53
CA LEU A 183 -6.95 15.65 4.74
C LEU A 183 -7.87 15.48 5.95
N ASP A 184 -8.85 16.36 6.13
CA ASP A 184 -9.78 16.30 7.26
C ASP A 184 -10.60 14.99 7.25
N ASN A 185 -11.00 14.51 6.07
CA ASN A 185 -11.70 13.23 5.98
C ASN A 185 -10.77 12.04 6.23
N VAL A 186 -9.49 12.13 5.85
CA VAL A 186 -8.48 11.12 6.16
C VAL A 186 -8.27 11.03 7.67
N VAL A 187 -8.04 12.16 8.33
CA VAL A 187 -7.83 12.25 9.78
C VAL A 187 -9.05 11.75 10.55
N ALA A 188 -10.27 12.08 10.08
CA ALA A 188 -11.50 11.63 10.72
C ALA A 188 -11.65 10.09 10.76
N LEU A 189 -11.05 9.35 9.80
CA LEU A 189 -11.09 7.89 9.81
C LEU A 189 -10.25 7.28 10.95
N ALA A 190 -9.36 8.06 11.59
CA ALA A 190 -8.57 7.60 12.72
C ALA A 190 -9.41 7.29 13.98
N GLU A 191 -10.67 7.75 14.03
CA GLU A 191 -11.63 7.44 15.11
C GLU A 191 -11.99 5.94 15.18
N HIS A 192 -11.67 5.18 14.13
CA HIS A 192 -11.93 3.76 14.03
C HIS A 192 -10.66 2.95 14.31
N ASP A 193 -10.63 2.20 15.41
CA ASP A 193 -9.46 1.43 15.85
C ASP A 193 -9.01 0.36 14.83
N ASN A 194 -9.95 -0.16 14.03
CA ASN A 194 -9.69 -1.15 12.99
C ASN A 194 -9.21 -0.56 11.65
N VAL A 195 -8.86 0.74 11.61
CA VAL A 195 -8.34 1.42 10.42
C VAL A 195 -6.87 1.79 10.63
N ALA A 196 -6.02 1.27 9.75
CA ALA A 196 -4.62 1.65 9.58
C ALA A 196 -4.42 2.40 8.26
N ILE A 197 -3.27 3.04 8.08
CA ILE A 197 -2.96 3.86 6.90
C ILE A 197 -1.54 3.64 6.42
N LYS A 198 -1.38 3.55 5.11
CA LYS A 198 -0.08 3.64 4.46
C LYS A 198 0.27 5.09 4.19
N ILE A 199 1.41 5.53 4.70
CA ILE A 199 2.10 6.76 4.29
C ILE A 199 2.85 6.48 2.99
N SER A 200 2.14 5.93 1.99
CA SER A 200 2.67 5.59 0.67
C SER A 200 2.39 6.69 -0.35
N GLY A 201 3.28 6.86 -1.33
CA GLY A 201 3.15 7.91 -2.34
C GLY A 201 3.28 9.34 -1.80
N ALA A 202 3.45 9.55 -0.48
CA ALA A 202 3.42 10.88 0.14
C ALA A 202 4.39 11.89 -0.50
N CYS A 203 5.58 11.44 -0.92
CA CYS A 203 6.56 12.30 -1.60
C CYS A 203 6.08 12.81 -2.97
N THR A 204 5.13 12.12 -3.63
CA THR A 204 4.51 12.58 -4.89
C THR A 204 3.64 13.82 -4.70
N LEU A 205 3.19 14.07 -3.46
CA LEU A 205 2.37 15.24 -3.10
C LEU A 205 3.21 16.50 -2.85
N SER A 206 4.54 16.39 -2.86
CA SER A 206 5.45 17.50 -2.61
C SER A 206 5.50 18.48 -3.78
N GLN A 207 5.47 19.77 -3.47
CA GLN A 207 5.77 20.84 -4.41
C GLN A 207 7.22 21.33 -4.27
N GLN A 208 7.92 20.92 -3.21
CA GLN A 208 9.35 21.20 -3.02
C GLN A 208 10.23 20.07 -3.57
N PRO A 209 11.50 20.36 -3.92
CA PRO A 209 12.46 19.30 -4.20
C PRO A 209 12.77 18.48 -2.94
N PHE A 210 13.43 17.33 -3.13
CA PHE A 210 13.97 16.52 -2.04
C PHE A 210 14.71 17.40 -1.01
N PRO A 211 14.48 17.24 0.31
CA PRO A 211 13.78 16.13 0.96
C PRO A 211 12.27 16.34 1.23
N TYR A 212 11.59 17.16 0.42
CA TYR A 212 10.12 17.29 0.42
C TYR A 212 9.57 17.85 1.74
N LEU A 213 10.12 18.97 2.21
CA LEU A 213 9.84 19.47 3.57
C LEU A 213 8.38 19.90 3.79
N ASP A 214 7.67 20.28 2.74
CA ASP A 214 6.29 20.75 2.72
C ASP A 214 5.24 19.67 3.02
N ILE A 215 5.54 18.38 2.81
CA ILE A 215 4.56 17.32 3.11
C ILE A 215 4.41 17.08 4.62
N TRP A 216 5.42 17.42 5.42
CA TRP A 216 5.53 16.97 6.81
C TRP A 216 4.51 17.60 7.75
N GLU A 217 4.00 18.79 7.46
CA GLU A 217 2.92 19.37 8.26
C GLU A 217 1.65 18.50 8.19
N SER A 218 1.24 18.14 6.97
CA SER A 218 0.08 17.28 6.73
C SER A 218 0.32 15.86 7.23
N LEU A 219 1.52 15.30 7.00
CA LEU A 219 1.86 13.98 7.52
C LEU A 219 1.85 13.95 9.05
N SER A 220 2.30 15.00 9.73
CA SER A 220 2.25 15.06 11.21
C SER A 220 0.81 14.95 11.70
N LYS A 221 -0.15 15.63 11.06
CA LYS A 221 -1.59 15.53 11.41
C LYS A 221 -2.13 14.10 11.27
N ILE A 222 -1.70 13.38 10.24
CA ILE A 222 -2.06 11.96 10.04
C ILE A 222 -1.42 11.09 11.13
N LEU A 223 -0.11 11.26 11.35
CA LEU A 223 0.64 10.47 12.34
C LEU A 223 0.11 10.68 13.76
N ASP A 224 -0.25 11.92 14.14
CA ASP A 224 -0.82 12.26 15.44
C ASP A 224 -2.21 11.64 15.63
N ALA A 225 -3.04 11.64 14.58
CA ALA A 225 -4.40 11.11 14.65
C ALA A 225 -4.45 9.57 14.70
N PHE A 226 -3.68 8.92 13.83
CA PHE A 226 -3.64 7.45 13.76
C PHE A 226 -2.74 6.84 14.84
N GLY A 227 -1.66 7.53 15.21
CA GLY A 227 -0.57 6.97 15.99
C GLY A 227 0.33 6.06 15.16
N PHE A 228 1.63 6.01 15.50
CA PHE A 228 2.62 5.25 14.74
C PHE A 228 2.31 3.76 14.60
N GLU A 229 1.62 3.16 15.56
CA GLU A 229 1.22 1.74 15.54
C GLU A 229 0.21 1.42 14.43
N ARG A 230 -0.45 2.42 13.84
CA ARG A 230 -1.40 2.28 12.72
C ARG A 230 -0.92 2.92 11.42
N CYS A 231 0.30 3.45 11.40
CA CYS A 231 0.91 4.07 10.22
C CYS A 231 2.05 3.21 9.67
N MET A 232 2.11 3.07 8.35
CA MET A 232 3.14 2.28 7.66
C MET A 232 3.72 3.07 6.50
N TRP A 233 5.04 3.24 6.46
CA TRP A 233 5.70 3.88 5.32
C TRP A 233 5.63 2.99 4.07
N GLY A 234 5.56 3.62 2.91
CA GLY A 234 5.79 2.97 1.62
C GLY A 234 6.15 3.99 0.55
N THR A 235 6.71 3.57 -0.58
CA THR A 235 7.14 4.53 -1.61
C THR A 235 6.16 4.68 -2.74
N ASP A 236 5.60 3.57 -3.22
CA ASP A 236 4.83 3.51 -4.46
C ASP A 236 5.64 4.01 -5.69
N TRP A 237 6.97 3.85 -5.62
CA TRP A 237 7.91 4.55 -6.50
C TRP A 237 7.83 4.14 -7.97
N THR A 238 7.43 2.90 -8.28
CA THR A 238 7.45 2.37 -9.66
C THR A 238 6.49 3.12 -10.57
N ARG A 239 5.38 3.65 -10.03
CA ARG A 239 4.48 4.55 -10.76
C ARG A 239 4.81 6.04 -10.67
N ALA A 240 5.82 6.38 -9.85
CA ALA A 240 6.19 7.74 -9.49
C ALA A 240 7.57 8.14 -10.00
N VAL A 241 8.17 7.36 -10.91
CA VAL A 241 9.53 7.59 -11.43
C VAL A 241 9.73 8.95 -12.10
N SER A 242 8.65 9.59 -12.59
CA SER A 242 8.68 10.95 -13.14
C SER A 242 8.77 12.04 -12.06
N LEU A 243 8.53 11.68 -10.80
CA LEU A 243 8.48 12.60 -9.65
C LEU A 243 9.64 12.38 -8.69
N LEU A 244 10.03 11.12 -8.47
CA LEU A 244 11.07 10.76 -7.50
C LEU A 244 11.76 9.44 -7.85
N THR A 245 13.00 9.29 -7.39
CA THR A 245 13.70 8.00 -7.38
C THR A 245 13.30 7.18 -6.14
N TYR A 246 13.50 5.85 -6.20
CA TYR A 246 13.25 5.01 -5.04
C TYR A 246 14.06 5.45 -3.81
N GLU A 247 15.34 5.79 -4.02
CA GLU A 247 16.21 6.32 -2.96
C GLU A 247 15.63 7.59 -2.34
N GLN A 248 15.10 8.53 -3.12
CA GLN A 248 14.47 9.73 -2.56
C GLN A 248 13.24 9.38 -1.72
N GLY A 249 12.41 8.42 -2.16
CA GLY A 249 11.25 7.94 -1.42
C GLY A 249 11.61 7.31 -0.07
N VAL A 250 12.74 6.60 0.01
CA VAL A 250 13.27 6.02 1.25
C VAL A 250 13.94 7.08 2.12
N LYS A 251 14.86 7.86 1.54
CA LYS A 251 15.71 8.80 2.27
C LYS A 251 14.91 9.94 2.89
N ALA A 252 13.82 10.39 2.26
CA ALA A 252 12.96 11.43 2.83
C ALA A 252 12.49 11.10 4.26
N PHE A 253 12.18 9.84 4.53
CA PHE A 253 11.75 9.36 5.86
C PHE A 253 12.93 9.02 6.78
N GLN A 254 14.13 8.82 6.24
CA GLN A 254 15.34 8.58 7.03
C GLN A 254 16.03 9.86 7.51
N VAL A 255 16.03 10.91 6.70
CA VAL A 255 16.82 12.15 6.96
C VAL A 255 16.02 13.26 7.62
N THR A 256 14.70 13.11 7.71
CA THR A 256 13.84 14.10 8.39
C THR A 256 14.16 14.22 9.88
N ASP A 257 14.07 15.44 10.41
CA ASP A 257 14.16 15.74 11.83
C ASP A 257 12.78 15.69 12.53
N ARG A 258 11.72 15.43 11.77
CA ARG A 258 10.33 15.33 12.25
C ARG A 258 10.01 14.03 12.96
N LEU A 259 10.89 13.03 12.86
CA LEU A 259 10.74 11.71 13.45
C LEU A 259 11.93 11.41 14.37
N SER A 260 11.64 11.00 15.60
CA SER A 260 12.63 10.32 16.45
C SER A 260 13.02 8.96 15.86
N ASP A 261 14.11 8.37 16.33
CA ASP A 261 14.55 7.05 15.86
C ASP A 261 13.50 5.97 16.15
N SER A 262 12.82 6.01 17.31
CA SER A 262 11.75 5.07 17.65
C SER A 262 10.53 5.22 16.75
N GLU A 263 10.13 6.45 16.43
CA GLU A 263 8.99 6.72 15.55
C GLU A 263 9.29 6.29 14.11
N ARG A 264 10.52 6.55 13.64
CA ARG A 264 11.00 6.07 12.34
C ARG A 264 11.01 4.55 12.28
N SER A 265 11.52 3.87 13.30
CA SER A 265 11.50 2.41 13.40
C SER A 265 10.09 1.83 13.41
N ALA A 266 9.16 2.47 14.12
CA ALA A 266 7.75 2.08 14.11
C ALA A 266 7.14 2.21 12.70
N LEU A 267 7.25 3.41 12.12
CA LEU A 267 6.68 3.76 10.83
C LEU A 267 7.23 2.92 9.68
N MET A 268 8.55 2.70 9.64
CA MET A 268 9.23 2.07 8.51
C MET A 268 9.23 0.55 8.55
N GLY A 269 8.64 -0.10 9.57
CA GLY A 269 8.47 -1.55 9.50
C GLY A 269 7.81 -2.21 10.71
N ALA A 270 8.02 -1.72 11.93
CA ALA A 270 7.50 -2.44 13.11
C ALA A 270 5.97 -2.50 13.14
N SER A 271 5.29 -1.41 12.76
CA SER A 271 3.82 -1.37 12.69
C SER A 271 3.30 -2.29 11.60
N LEU A 272 3.96 -2.32 10.44
CA LEU A 272 3.60 -3.21 9.33
C LEU A 272 3.67 -4.67 9.76
N THR A 273 4.73 -5.07 10.46
CA THR A 273 4.88 -6.45 10.93
C THR A 273 3.75 -6.89 11.85
N LYS A 274 3.23 -5.99 12.68
CA LYS A 274 2.07 -6.28 13.54
C LYS A 274 0.78 -6.36 12.73
N ILE A 275 0.53 -5.37 11.86
CA ILE A 275 -0.73 -5.24 11.11
C ILE A 275 -0.92 -6.41 10.13
N TYR A 276 0.13 -6.80 9.42
CA TYR A 276 0.07 -7.88 8.43
C TYR A 276 0.50 -9.25 8.99
N ASN A 277 0.94 -9.31 10.25
CA ASN A 277 1.54 -10.51 10.82
C ASN A 277 2.63 -11.10 9.91
N TRP A 278 3.49 -10.24 9.36
CA TRP A 278 4.47 -10.60 8.34
C TRP A 278 5.76 -9.78 8.48
N SER A 279 6.89 -10.46 8.27
CA SER A 279 8.20 -9.83 8.16
C SER A 279 9.01 -10.55 7.09
N PRO A 280 9.95 -9.85 6.42
CA PRO A 280 10.92 -10.53 5.57
C PRO A 280 11.77 -11.52 6.37
N ASP A 281 12.27 -12.55 5.70
CA ASP A 281 13.28 -13.47 6.27
C ASP A 281 14.65 -13.11 5.70
N THR A 282 15.42 -12.33 6.44
CA THR A 282 16.71 -11.84 5.97
C THR A 282 17.86 -12.83 6.18
N GLY A 283 17.60 -14.00 6.79
CA GLY A 283 18.63 -15.00 7.10
C GLY A 283 19.80 -14.47 7.95
N LYS A 284 19.64 -13.31 8.60
CA LYS A 284 20.62 -12.63 9.46
C LYS A 284 20.46 -13.04 10.92
#